data_AF-A0A4Q2RYI8-F1
#
_entry.id   AF-A0A4Q2RYI8-F1
#
_cell.length_a   1.000
_cell.length_b   1.000
_cell.length_c   1.000
_cell.angle_alpha   90.00
_cell.angle_beta   90.00
_cell.angle_gamma   90.00
#
_symmetry.space_group_name_H-M   'P 1'
#
loop_
_entity.id
_entity.type
_entity.pdbx_description
1 polymer ?
#
loop_
_entity_poly.entity_id
_entity_poly.type
_entity_poly.pdbx_seq_one_letter_code
_entity_poly.pdbx_strand_id
1 'polypeptide(L)'
;MAKRLFLLHIGPDPVDVSEMTEALALGRIAVPELEAEVFEHAGIEIRRAHKAAGLKRKQVEGSWAKVARRAWRTRSDCFVSIPDFFGATPEQAALALDGLADFKVVLVVTSGFEVEPAAAWTELVRGDRTHVLPSHLTDEQLAAQVARIALIEEEARLDKRLAKLSKRRKQVNRRLAA
;
A
#
# COMPACT_ATOMS: atom_id res chain seq x y z
N MET A 1 16.17 -8.68 -6.34
CA MET A 1 14.80 -9.26 -6.34
C MET A 1 13.80 -8.18 -6.66
N ALA A 2 12.63 -8.51 -7.22
CA ALA A 2 11.55 -7.52 -7.35
C ALA A 2 11.11 -7.09 -5.94
N LYS A 3 10.85 -5.79 -5.74
CA LYS A 3 10.30 -5.32 -4.47
C LYS A 3 8.89 -5.91 -4.29
N ARG A 4 8.57 -6.27 -3.04
CA ARG A 4 7.22 -6.68 -2.62
C ARG A 4 6.28 -5.48 -2.70
N LEU A 5 5.01 -5.74 -2.97
CA LEU A 5 3.97 -4.71 -2.98
C LEU A 5 3.64 -4.29 -1.55
N PHE A 6 3.41 -3.00 -1.39
CA PHE A 6 2.76 -2.44 -0.22
C PHE A 6 1.54 -1.68 -0.75
N LEU A 7 0.38 -2.31 -0.64
CA LEU A 7 -0.92 -1.77 -1.02
C LEU A 7 -1.40 -0.91 0.16
N LEU A 8 -1.17 0.39 0.06
CA LEU A 8 -1.54 1.37 1.08
C LEU A 8 -2.93 1.91 0.75
N HIS A 9 -3.92 1.58 1.59
CA HIS A 9 -5.25 2.13 1.50
C HIS A 9 -5.39 3.40 2.35
N ILE A 10 -5.91 4.45 1.72
CA ILE A 10 -6.27 5.74 2.33
C ILE A 10 -7.65 6.16 1.82
N GLY A 11 -8.38 6.95 2.62
CA GLY A 11 -9.68 7.46 2.22
C GLY A 11 -10.51 7.89 3.43
N PRO A 12 -11.62 8.61 3.22
CA PRO A 12 -12.54 8.99 4.29
C PRO A 12 -13.29 7.80 4.90
N ASP A 13 -13.42 6.69 4.18
CA ASP A 13 -14.23 5.56 4.61
C ASP A 13 -13.48 4.67 5.62
N PRO A 14 -14.10 4.33 6.76
CA PRO A 14 -13.58 3.31 7.65
C PRO A 14 -13.65 1.94 6.97
N VAL A 15 -12.72 1.06 7.31
CA VAL A 15 -12.61 -0.29 6.74
C VAL A 15 -12.31 -1.27 7.86
N ASP A 16 -13.07 -2.36 7.93
CA ASP A 16 -12.74 -3.48 8.80
C ASP A 16 -11.83 -4.46 8.07
N VAL A 17 -10.52 -4.33 8.32
CA VAL A 17 -9.51 -5.18 7.67
C VAL A 17 -9.65 -6.65 8.11
N SER A 18 -10.25 -6.93 9.26
CA SER A 18 -10.43 -8.30 9.73
C SER A 18 -11.38 -9.08 8.81
N GLU A 19 -12.47 -8.43 8.37
CA GLU A 19 -13.46 -8.97 7.42
C GLU A 19 -12.86 -9.19 6.01
N MET A 20 -11.78 -8.48 5.66
CA MET A 20 -11.11 -8.64 4.36
C MET A 20 -10.07 -9.77 4.33
N THR A 21 -9.65 -10.29 5.48
CA THR A 21 -8.40 -11.07 5.60
C THR A 21 -8.44 -12.35 4.77
N GLU A 22 -9.57 -13.07 4.76
CA GLU A 22 -9.70 -14.31 3.99
C GLU A 22 -9.63 -14.05 2.49
N ALA A 23 -10.33 -13.03 1.99
CA ALA A 23 -10.32 -12.66 0.58
C ALA A 23 -8.92 -12.19 0.12
N LEU A 24 -8.21 -11.43 0.95
CA LEU A 24 -6.84 -10.99 0.67
C LEU A 24 -5.85 -12.17 0.63
N ALA A 25 -6.04 -13.16 1.51
CA ALA A 25 -5.20 -14.35 1.57
C ALA A 25 -5.27 -15.20 0.29
N LEU A 26 -6.43 -15.26 -0.38
CA LEU A 26 -6.57 -15.91 -1.69
C LEU A 26 -5.64 -15.28 -2.74
N GLY A 27 -5.43 -13.96 -2.67
CA GLY A 27 -4.48 -13.21 -3.48
C GLY A 27 -3.03 -13.25 -3.00
N ARG A 28 -2.72 -14.02 -1.95
CA ARG A 28 -1.41 -14.05 -1.24
C ARG A 28 -1.00 -12.68 -0.66
N ILE A 29 -1.97 -11.84 -0.38
CA ILE A 29 -1.75 -10.52 0.23
C ILE A 29 -1.85 -10.69 1.74
N ALA A 30 -0.78 -10.37 2.45
CA ALA A 30 -0.75 -10.44 3.90
C ALA A 30 -1.31 -9.15 4.52
N VAL A 31 -1.99 -9.29 5.66
CA VAL A 31 -2.28 -8.17 6.57
C VAL A 31 -1.27 -8.23 7.71
N PRO A 32 -0.58 -7.13 8.07
CA PRO A 32 0.31 -7.11 9.22
C PRO A 32 -0.47 -7.37 10.51
N GLU A 33 -0.20 -8.49 11.17
CA GLU A 33 -0.82 -8.82 12.47
C GLU A 33 -0.30 -7.87 13.55
N LEU A 34 -1.13 -6.90 13.90
CA LEU A 34 -0.98 -5.86 14.92
C LEU A 34 -2.37 -5.50 15.48
N GLU A 35 -2.41 -4.98 16.70
CA GLU A 35 -3.64 -4.42 17.27
C GLU A 35 -4.14 -3.23 16.44
N ALA A 36 -5.47 -3.08 16.32
CA ALA A 36 -6.12 -1.99 15.58
C ALA A 36 -5.62 -0.60 16.02
N GLU A 37 -5.41 -0.41 17.33
CA GLU A 37 -4.89 0.83 17.93
C GLU A 37 -3.53 1.25 17.33
N VAL A 38 -2.69 0.31 16.90
CA VAL A 38 -1.39 0.64 16.28
C VAL A 38 -1.59 1.32 14.92
N PHE A 39 -2.60 0.92 14.15
CA PHE A 39 -2.92 1.53 12.86
C PHE A 39 -3.53 2.93 13.04
N GLU A 40 -4.44 3.07 14.01
CA GLU A 40 -5.01 4.37 14.40
C GLU A 40 -3.90 5.34 14.85
N HIS A 41 -3.03 4.90 15.76
CA HIS A 41 -1.90 5.69 16.22
C HIS A 41 -0.92 6.04 15.11
N ALA A 42 -0.72 5.18 14.11
CA ALA A 42 0.10 5.51 12.95
C ALA A 42 -0.51 6.67 12.14
N GLY A 43 -1.84 6.66 11.95
CA GLY A 43 -2.60 7.78 11.36
C GLY A 43 -2.38 9.10 12.12
N ILE A 44 -2.49 9.05 13.44
CA ILE A 44 -2.30 10.20 14.33
C ILE A 44 -0.83 10.68 14.34
N GLU A 45 0.12 9.75 14.33
CA GLU A 45 1.56 10.03 14.33
C GLU A 45 1.97 10.82 13.08
N ILE A 46 1.66 10.29 11.89
CA ILE A 46 2.05 10.90 10.61
C ILE A 46 1.40 12.27 10.43
N ARG A 47 0.12 12.40 10.77
CA ARG A 47 -0.59 13.69 10.73
C ARG A 47 -0.18 14.66 11.85
N ARG A 48 0.65 14.21 12.79
CA ARG A 48 1.04 14.95 14.01
C ARG A 48 -0.17 15.42 14.83
N ALA A 49 -1.26 14.66 14.80
CA ALA A 49 -2.56 15.03 15.35
C ALA A 49 -2.78 14.64 16.83
N HIS A 50 -1.75 14.15 17.53
CA HIS A 50 -1.84 13.65 18.91
C HIS A 50 -2.56 14.60 19.89
N LYS A 51 -2.31 15.92 19.82
CA LYS A 51 -3.00 16.89 20.68
C LYS A 51 -4.51 16.93 20.42
N ALA A 52 -4.92 16.90 19.15
CA ALA A 52 -6.34 16.90 18.77
C ALA A 52 -7.04 15.60 19.20
N ALA A 53 -6.29 14.49 19.23
CA ALA A 53 -6.76 13.20 19.75
C ALA A 53 -6.70 13.08 21.29
N GLY A 54 -6.25 14.11 22.01
CA GLY A 54 -6.11 14.04 23.48
C GLY A 54 -4.97 13.14 23.96
N LEU A 55 -4.04 12.77 23.07
CA LEU A 55 -2.92 11.87 23.33
C LEU A 55 -1.60 12.62 23.52
N LYS A 56 -0.70 12.05 24.31
CA LYS A 56 0.69 12.50 24.39
C LYS A 56 1.45 11.98 23.17
N ARG A 57 2.39 12.76 22.64
CA ARG A 57 3.26 12.35 21.52
C ARG A 57 3.86 10.94 21.71
N LYS A 58 4.37 10.66 22.91
CA LYS A 58 4.98 9.37 23.25
C LYS A 58 4.04 8.14 23.16
N GLN A 59 2.72 8.35 23.08
CA GLN A 59 1.74 7.27 22.94
C GLN A 59 1.61 6.83 21.49
N VAL A 60 1.85 7.72 20.54
CA VAL A 60 1.68 7.45 19.10
C VAL A 60 3.00 7.29 18.36
N GLU A 61 4.08 7.87 18.87
CA GLU A 61 5.41 7.86 18.25
C GLU A 61 5.93 6.43 18.02
N GLY A 62 6.35 6.16 16.78
CA GLY A 62 6.86 4.87 16.33
C GLY A 62 5.79 3.88 15.86
N SER A 63 4.51 4.24 15.85
CA SER A 63 3.42 3.36 15.41
C SER A 63 3.53 3.06 13.91
N TRP A 64 3.78 4.07 13.08
CA TRP A 64 3.99 3.85 11.64
C TRP A 64 5.23 2.99 11.36
N ALA A 65 6.32 3.22 12.08
CA ALA A 65 7.52 2.40 11.98
C ALA A 65 7.25 0.94 12.38
N LYS A 66 6.39 0.71 13.39
CA LYS A 66 5.95 -0.63 13.81
C LYS A 66 5.12 -1.31 12.71
N VAL A 67 4.19 -0.60 12.08
CA VAL A 67 3.42 -1.09 10.92
C VAL A 67 4.34 -1.46 9.76
N ALA A 68 5.20 -0.55 9.31
CA ALA A 68 6.14 -0.79 8.21
C ALA A 68 7.06 -1.99 8.49
N ARG A 69 7.58 -2.11 9.72
CA ARG A 69 8.41 -3.25 10.15
C ARG A 69 7.62 -4.56 10.15
N ARG A 70 6.37 -4.57 10.64
CA ARG A 70 5.55 -5.79 10.65
C ARG A 70 5.23 -6.23 9.22
N ALA A 71 4.83 -5.30 8.35
CA ALA A 71 4.63 -5.56 6.93
C ALA A 71 5.91 -6.13 6.29
N TRP A 72 7.09 -5.61 6.62
CA TRP A 72 8.34 -6.15 6.09
C TRP A 72 8.61 -7.59 6.56
N ARG A 73 8.21 -7.92 7.79
CA ARG A 73 8.39 -9.26 8.38
C ARG A 73 7.44 -10.32 7.81
N THR A 74 6.32 -9.95 7.17
CA THR A 74 5.41 -10.93 6.55
C THR A 74 6.05 -11.72 5.42
N ARG A 75 7.12 -11.19 4.80
CA ARG A 75 7.76 -11.78 3.60
C ARG A 75 6.82 -11.93 2.40
N SER A 76 5.65 -11.28 2.42
CA SER A 76 4.69 -11.26 1.31
C SER A 76 4.39 -9.82 0.85
N ASP A 77 3.66 -9.72 -0.26
CA ASP A 77 2.94 -8.50 -0.63
C ASP A 77 1.92 -8.20 0.49
N CYS A 78 1.75 -6.94 0.87
CA CYS A 78 0.96 -6.56 2.04
C CYS A 78 -0.11 -5.54 1.71
N PHE A 79 -1.25 -5.64 2.41
CA PHE A 79 -2.28 -4.61 2.48
C PHE A 79 -2.23 -3.93 3.85
N VAL A 80 -2.27 -2.59 3.84
CA VAL A 80 -2.33 -1.76 5.06
C VAL A 80 -3.34 -0.66 4.81
N SER A 81 -4.37 -0.59 5.67
CA SER A 81 -5.38 0.46 5.66
C SER A 81 -5.07 1.48 6.76
N ILE A 82 -4.84 2.73 6.38
CA ILE A 82 -4.79 3.87 7.29
C ILE A 82 -5.62 5.01 6.67
N PRO A 83 -6.96 4.96 6.82
CA PRO A 83 -7.88 5.93 6.21
C PRO A 83 -7.48 7.39 6.46
N ASP A 84 -7.09 7.67 7.71
CA ASP A 84 -6.61 8.96 8.20
C ASP A 84 -5.49 9.61 7.38
N PHE A 85 -4.66 8.83 6.69
CA PHE A 85 -3.62 9.36 5.82
C PHE A 85 -4.18 10.20 4.66
N PHE A 86 -5.46 10.06 4.33
CA PHE A 86 -6.12 10.87 3.30
C PHE A 86 -5.95 12.38 3.52
N GLY A 87 -5.98 12.83 4.79
CA GLY A 87 -5.81 14.23 5.16
C GLY A 87 -4.37 14.67 5.42
N ALA A 88 -3.37 13.87 5.03
CA ALA A 88 -1.96 14.20 5.25
C ALA A 88 -1.48 15.31 4.31
N THR A 89 -0.59 16.18 4.80
CA THR A 89 0.13 17.16 3.93
C THR A 89 1.18 16.44 3.06
N PRO A 90 1.70 17.07 1.99
CA PRO A 90 2.75 16.48 1.17
C PRO A 90 3.98 16.03 1.96
N GLU A 91 4.42 16.79 2.96
CA GLU A 91 5.56 16.45 3.82
C GLU A 91 5.26 15.24 4.71
N GLN A 92 4.02 15.11 5.17
CA GLN A 92 3.57 13.98 5.99
C GLN A 92 3.47 12.71 5.14
N ALA A 93 2.92 12.81 3.92
CA ALA A 93 2.90 11.71 2.97
C ALA A 93 4.32 11.27 2.57
N ALA A 94 5.22 12.22 2.30
CA ALA A 94 6.62 11.93 2.03
C ALA A 94 7.31 11.20 3.19
N LEU A 95 7.10 11.67 4.43
CA LEU A 95 7.62 11.03 5.63
C LEU A 95 7.10 9.59 5.78
N ALA A 96 5.82 9.36 5.50
CA ALA A 96 5.24 8.02 5.56
C ALA A 96 5.87 7.08 4.51
N LEU A 97 6.04 7.56 3.27
CA LEU A 97 6.66 6.80 2.18
C LEU A 97 8.13 6.47 2.42
N ASP A 98 8.87 7.33 3.14
CA ASP A 98 10.28 7.10 3.46
C ASP A 98 10.48 5.81 4.28
N GLY A 99 9.53 5.52 5.19
CA GLY A 99 9.47 4.27 5.95
C GLY A 99 9.20 3.01 5.10
N LEU A 100 8.87 3.17 3.82
CA LEU A 100 8.51 2.09 2.89
C LEU A 100 9.53 1.91 1.75
N ALA A 101 10.74 2.44 1.87
CA ALA A 101 11.76 2.42 0.81
C ALA A 101 12.05 1.03 0.21
N ASP A 102 11.89 -0.06 0.97
CA ASP A 102 12.10 -1.44 0.51
C ASP A 102 10.91 -2.06 -0.24
N PHE A 103 9.78 -1.35 -0.30
CA PHE A 103 8.57 -1.79 -0.98
C PHE A 103 8.39 -1.11 -2.34
N LYS A 104 7.58 -1.75 -3.18
CA LYS A 104 6.88 -1.08 -4.26
C LYS A 104 5.53 -0.64 -3.70
N VAL A 105 5.42 0.63 -3.33
CA VAL A 105 4.15 1.21 -2.86
C VAL A 105 3.18 1.31 -4.05
N VAL A 106 1.96 0.86 -3.81
CA VAL A 106 0.77 0.99 -4.64
C VAL A 106 -0.29 1.65 -3.78
N LEU A 107 -0.83 2.77 -4.24
CA LEU A 107 -1.81 3.57 -3.50
C LEU A 107 -3.22 3.15 -3.90
N VAL A 108 -4.07 2.88 -2.90
CA VAL A 108 -5.50 2.59 -3.05
C VAL A 108 -6.26 3.71 -2.35
N VAL A 109 -7.03 4.50 -3.09
CA VAL A 109 -7.73 5.69 -2.56
C VAL A 109 -9.24 5.49 -2.68
N THR A 110 -9.98 5.51 -1.57
CA THR A 110 -11.45 5.40 -1.52
C THR A 110 -12.12 6.76 -1.35
N SER A 111 -11.77 7.74 -2.20
CA SER A 111 -12.37 9.09 -2.16
C SER A 111 -13.62 9.23 -3.03
N GLY A 112 -13.96 8.20 -3.80
CA GLY A 112 -14.91 8.32 -4.89
C GLY A 112 -14.41 9.23 -6.01
N PHE A 113 -15.36 9.69 -6.84
CA PHE A 113 -15.10 10.63 -7.94
C PHE A 113 -15.58 12.05 -7.62
N GLU A 114 -16.17 12.26 -6.45
CA GLU A 114 -16.79 13.53 -6.04
C GLU A 114 -15.83 14.43 -5.26
N VAL A 115 -14.82 13.83 -4.61
CA VAL A 115 -13.75 14.54 -3.89
C VAL A 115 -12.46 14.41 -4.68
N GLU A 116 -11.69 15.49 -4.79
CA GLU A 116 -10.37 15.41 -5.41
C GLU A 116 -9.50 14.37 -4.69
N PRO A 117 -8.80 13.49 -5.43
CA PRO A 117 -7.89 12.52 -4.84
C PRO A 117 -6.85 13.22 -3.98
N ALA A 118 -6.37 12.57 -2.91
CA ALA A 118 -5.41 13.17 -1.98
C ALA A 118 -4.08 13.55 -2.69
N ALA A 119 -3.99 14.80 -3.17
CA ALA A 119 -2.92 15.31 -4.01
C ALA A 119 -1.53 15.09 -3.38
N ALA A 120 -1.44 15.27 -2.06
CA ALA A 120 -0.25 14.98 -1.25
C ALA A 120 0.34 13.58 -1.49
N TRP A 121 -0.50 12.59 -1.83
CA TRP A 121 -0.07 11.22 -2.12
C TRP A 121 0.07 10.95 -3.61
N THR A 122 -0.85 11.43 -4.43
CA THR A 122 -0.87 11.13 -5.87
C THR A 122 0.26 11.81 -6.64
N GLU A 123 0.83 12.89 -6.12
CA GLU A 123 2.04 13.53 -6.68
C GLU A 123 3.33 12.76 -6.33
N LEU A 124 3.36 12.08 -5.18
CA LEU A 124 4.52 11.32 -4.70
C LEU A 124 4.54 9.87 -5.21
N VAL A 125 3.37 9.29 -5.47
CA VAL A 125 3.22 7.93 -6.01
C VAL A 125 2.86 8.01 -7.49
N ARG A 126 3.74 7.47 -8.35
CA ARG A 126 3.54 7.42 -9.81
C ARG A 126 2.11 6.96 -10.16
N GLY A 127 1.46 7.63 -11.10
CA GLY A 127 0.08 7.36 -11.48
C GLY A 127 -0.20 5.92 -11.95
N ASP A 128 0.81 5.22 -12.49
CA ASP A 128 0.70 3.79 -12.84
C ASP A 128 0.58 2.85 -11.63
N ARG A 129 0.66 3.39 -10.41
CA ARG A 129 0.58 2.69 -9.12
C ARG A 129 -0.44 3.33 -8.18
N THR A 130 -1.32 4.16 -8.71
CA THR A 130 -2.35 4.86 -7.94
C THR A 130 -3.71 4.45 -8.48
N HIS A 131 -4.54 3.89 -7.61
CA HIS A 131 -5.87 3.41 -7.95
C HIS A 131 -6.89 4.16 -7.10
N VAL A 132 -7.68 5.01 -7.75
CA VAL A 132 -8.83 5.69 -7.12
C VAL A 132 -10.06 4.83 -7.33
N LEU A 133 -10.74 4.49 -6.24
CA LEU A 133 -11.91 3.64 -6.19
C LEU A 133 -13.14 4.45 -5.76
N PRO A 134 -14.37 3.96 -6.04
CA PRO A 134 -15.59 4.53 -5.47
C PRO A 134 -15.50 4.65 -3.94
N SER A 135 -16.19 5.64 -3.37
CA SER A 135 -16.43 5.72 -1.94
C SER A 135 -17.50 4.69 -1.53
N HIS A 136 -17.59 4.43 -0.23
CA HIS A 136 -18.60 3.60 0.42
C HIS A 136 -18.66 2.16 -0.12
N LEU A 137 -17.51 1.62 -0.54
CA LEU A 137 -17.39 0.20 -0.83
C LEU A 137 -17.57 -0.60 0.46
N THR A 138 -18.26 -1.74 0.38
CA THR A 138 -18.22 -2.71 1.48
C THR A 138 -16.80 -3.29 1.63
N ASP A 139 -16.47 -3.82 2.81
CA ASP A 139 -15.15 -4.45 3.04
C ASP A 139 -14.87 -5.57 2.03
N GLU A 140 -15.89 -6.37 1.68
CA GLU A 140 -15.81 -7.41 0.64
C GLU A 140 -15.51 -6.83 -0.74
N GLN A 141 -16.21 -5.75 -1.14
CA GLN A 141 -15.98 -5.08 -2.42
C GLN A 141 -14.58 -4.48 -2.50
N LEU A 142 -14.13 -3.84 -1.42
CA LEU A 142 -12.78 -3.30 -1.33
C LEU A 142 -11.74 -4.41 -1.42
N ALA A 143 -11.93 -5.53 -0.72
CA ALA A 143 -11.02 -6.68 -0.78
C ALA A 143 -10.91 -7.24 -2.19
N ALA A 144 -12.03 -7.35 -2.92
CA ALA A 144 -12.04 -7.77 -4.32
C ALA A 144 -11.27 -6.78 -5.23
N GLN A 145 -11.40 -5.47 -5.00
CA GLN A 145 -10.63 -4.47 -5.76
C GLN A 145 -9.13 -4.54 -5.44
N VAL A 146 -8.76 -4.69 -4.16
CA VAL A 146 -7.36 -4.85 -3.75
C VAL A 146 -6.74 -6.09 -4.37
N ALA A 147 -7.46 -7.22 -4.38
CA ALA A 147 -7.01 -8.45 -5.04
C ALA A 147 -6.83 -8.25 -6.55
N ARG A 148 -7.75 -7.54 -7.22
CA ARG A 148 -7.63 -7.19 -8.64
C ARG A 148 -6.40 -6.33 -8.92
N ILE A 149 -6.15 -5.31 -8.10
CA ILE A 149 -4.98 -4.42 -8.22
C ILE A 149 -3.68 -5.23 -8.06
N ALA A 150 -3.61 -6.10 -7.05
CA ALA A 150 -2.45 -6.96 -6.83
C ALA A 150 -2.19 -7.88 -8.04
N LEU A 151 -3.25 -8.42 -8.66
CA LEU A 151 -3.15 -9.26 -9.85
C LEU A 151 -2.57 -8.48 -11.05
N ILE A 152 -3.08 -7.26 -11.32
CA ILE A 152 -2.55 -6.38 -12.37
C ILE A 152 -1.06 -6.12 -12.16
N GLU A 153 -0.65 -5.90 -10.91
CA GLU A 153 0.73 -5.62 -10.58
C GLU A 153 1.66 -6.84 -10.68
N GLU A 154 1.15 -8.03 -10.38
CA GLU A 154 1.87 -9.29 -10.61
C GLU A 154 1.98 -9.62 -12.10
N GLU A 155 0.93 -9.40 -12.89
CA GLU A 155 0.96 -9.56 -14.35
C GLU A 155 2.04 -8.65 -14.97
N ALA A 156 2.05 -7.36 -14.62
CA ALA A 156 3.07 -6.42 -15.07
C ALA A 156 4.49 -6.82 -14.63
N ARG A 157 4.64 -7.48 -13.48
CA ARG A 157 5.92 -8.03 -12.99
C ARG A 157 6.35 -9.23 -13.82
N LEU A 158 5.43 -10.15 -14.12
CA LEU A 158 5.67 -11.34 -14.94
C LEU A 158 6.04 -10.99 -16.37
N ASP A 159 5.35 -10.04 -17.00
CA ASP A 159 5.66 -9.56 -18.35
C ASP A 159 7.09 -8.99 -18.44
N LYS A 160 7.48 -8.17 -17.45
CA LYS A 160 8.85 -7.66 -17.36
C LYS A 160 9.88 -8.77 -17.21
N ARG A 161 9.56 -9.85 -16.49
CA ARG A 161 10.44 -11.02 -16.34
C ARG A 161 10.54 -11.81 -17.64
N LEU A 162 9.41 -12.08 -18.31
CA LEU A 162 9.36 -12.77 -19.59
C LEU A 162 10.15 -12.02 -20.67
N ALA A 163 9.98 -10.70 -20.76
CA ALA A 163 10.72 -9.86 -21.70
C ALA A 163 12.25 -9.93 -21.46
N LYS A 164 12.70 -9.93 -20.19
CA LYS A 164 14.12 -10.09 -19.83
C LYS A 164 14.66 -11.46 -20.22
N LEU A 165 13.92 -12.53 -19.93
CA LEU A 165 14.31 -13.90 -20.29
C LEU A 165 14.41 -14.07 -21.82
N SER A 166 13.44 -13.54 -22.56
CA SER A 166 13.44 -13.56 -24.03
C SER A 166 14.66 -12.84 -24.61
N LYS A 167 15.01 -11.65 -24.09
CA LYS A 167 16.23 -10.92 -24.49
C LYS A 167 17.50 -11.72 -24.19
N ARG A 168 17.61 -12.33 -23.01
CA ARG A 168 18.77 -13.14 -22.62
C ARG A 168 18.92 -14.38 -23.52
N ARG A 169 17.83 -15.07 -23.84
CA ARG A 169 17.82 -16.21 -24.77
C ARG A 169 18.35 -15.81 -26.15
N LYS A 170 17.89 -14.68 -26.71
CA LYS A 170 18.39 -14.16 -28.00
C LYS A 170 19.89 -13.87 -27.97
N GLN A 171 20.39 -13.29 -26.87
CA GLN A 171 21.82 -12.99 -26.72
C GLN A 171 22.68 -14.26 -26.64
N VAL A 172 22.23 -15.28 -25.90
CA VAL A 172 22.93 -16.57 -25.81
C VAL A 172 22.97 -17.25 -27.17
N ASN A 173 21.85 -17.31 -27.89
CA ASN A 173 21.80 -17.91 -29.23
C ASN A 173 22.77 -17.22 -30.21
N ARG A 174 22.87 -15.89 -30.16
CA ARG A 174 23.85 -15.14 -30.98
C ARG A 174 25.30 -15.48 -30.65
N ARG A 175 25.62 -15.73 -29.37
CA ARG A 175 26.97 -16.13 -28.94
C ARG A 175 27.33 -17.56 -29.31
N LEU A 176 26.36 -18.46 -29.33
CA LEU A 176 26.58 -19.86 -29.72
C LEU A 176 26.68 -20.03 -31.25
N ALA A 177 26.14 -19.09 -32.02
CA ALA A 177 26.20 -19.08 -33.48
C ALA A 177 27.42 -18.33 -34.04
N ALA A 178 28.28 -17.78 -33.17
CA ALA A 178 29.52 -17.08 -33.51
C ALA A 178 30.72 -17.92 -33.05
#